data_AF-A0AAV4ZFP7-F1
#
_entry.id   AF-A0AAV4ZFP7-F1
#
_cell.length_a   1.000
_cell.length_b   1.000
_cell.length_c   1.000
_cell.angle_alpha   90.00
_cell.angle_beta   90.00
_cell.angle_gamma   90.00
#
_symmetry.space_group_name_H-M   'P 1'
#
loop_
_entity.id
_entity.type
_entity.pdbx_description
1 polymer ?
#
loop_
_entity_poly.entity_id
_entity_poly.type
_entity_poly.pdbx_seq_one_letter_code
_entity_poly.pdbx_strand_id
1 'polypeptide(L)'
;MSVLRLVIVSIAMVPVAAQAAARLKLDDKASLWPRAGMEEKIDFTNRMGRSMTQLSPDLSNTYFMRCLEETANIGDTKELTLGDLVRTCVALQMGRDGQN
;
A
#
# COMPACT_ATOMS: atom_id res chain seq x y z
N MET A 1 50.48 25.87 -29.15
CA MET A 1 50.76 25.57 -27.73
C MET A 1 50.22 26.78 -26.96
N SER A 2 49.24 26.76 -26.06
CA SER A 2 48.73 25.69 -25.21
C SER A 2 47.28 26.01 -24.79
N VAL A 3 46.41 25.02 -25.04
CA VAL A 3 45.26 24.57 -24.24
C VAL A 3 44.56 25.56 -23.29
N LEU A 4 43.51 26.19 -23.80
CA LEU A 4 42.35 26.62 -23.02
C LEU A 4 41.56 25.36 -22.60
N ARG A 5 41.87 24.78 -21.43
CA ARG A 5 41.05 23.70 -20.84
C ARG A 5 39.80 24.30 -20.21
N LEU A 6 38.76 24.44 -21.03
CA LEU A 6 37.39 24.67 -20.58
C LEU A 6 36.95 23.45 -19.76
N VAL A 7 36.90 23.58 -18.43
CA VAL A 7 36.25 22.57 -17.58
C VAL A 7 34.74 22.78 -17.75
N ILE A 8 34.16 22.08 -18.74
CA ILE A 8 32.71 22.01 -18.94
C ILE A 8 32.15 21.22 -17.78
N VAL A 9 31.67 21.94 -16.78
CA VAL A 9 30.80 21.46 -15.70
C VAL A 9 29.52 20.93 -16.36
N SER A 10 29.53 19.64 -16.70
CA SER A 10 28.36 18.92 -17.19
C SER A 10 27.53 18.54 -15.96
N ILE A 11 26.76 19.50 -15.45
CA ILE A 11 25.65 19.19 -14.55
C ILE A 11 24.64 18.44 -15.40
N ALA A 12 24.73 17.12 -15.37
CA ALA A 12 23.67 16.25 -15.86
C ALA A 12 22.43 16.60 -15.05
N MET A 13 21.51 17.36 -15.65
CA MET A 13 20.13 17.45 -15.18
C MET A 13 19.54 16.06 -15.34
N VAL A 14 19.68 15.24 -14.30
CA VAL A 14 18.93 14.00 -14.18
C VAL A 14 17.46 14.41 -14.13
N PRO A 15 16.61 13.96 -15.05
CA PRO A 15 15.18 14.18 -14.90
C PRO A 15 14.78 13.45 -13.63
N VAL A 16 14.48 14.20 -12.58
CA VAL A 16 13.81 13.65 -11.40
C VAL A 16 12.43 13.24 -11.91
N ALA A 17 12.29 11.97 -12.28
CA ALA A 17 10.98 11.40 -12.48
C ALA A 17 10.27 11.62 -11.14
N ALA A 18 9.26 12.50 -11.14
CA ALA A 18 8.33 12.58 -10.03
C ALA A 18 7.80 11.16 -9.84
N GLN A 19 8.31 10.45 -8.85
CA GLN A 19 7.76 9.18 -8.44
C GLN A 19 6.39 9.52 -7.91
N ALA A 20 5.37 9.38 -8.76
CA ALA A 20 4.02 9.16 -8.27
C ALA A 20 4.16 8.02 -7.27
N ALA A 21 3.90 8.29 -5.99
CA ALA A 21 3.87 7.26 -4.96
C ALA A 21 3.03 6.11 -5.52
N ALA A 22 3.61 4.92 -5.57
CA ALA A 22 3.05 3.79 -6.29
C ALA A 22 1.79 3.34 -5.56
N ARG A 23 0.65 3.90 -5.96
CA ARG A 23 -0.63 3.67 -5.30
C ARG A 23 -0.97 2.17 -5.30
N LEU A 24 -0.98 1.57 -4.11
CA LEU A 24 -1.39 0.17 -3.90
C LEU A 24 -2.80 -0.08 -4.49
N LYS A 25 -3.02 -1.25 -5.06
CA LYS A 25 -4.24 -1.72 -5.72
C LYS A 25 -4.62 -3.10 -5.21
N LEU A 26 -5.87 -3.49 -5.42
CA LEU A 26 -6.36 -4.81 -4.97
C LEU A 26 -5.61 -5.98 -5.61
N ASP A 27 -5.15 -5.83 -6.86
CA ASP A 27 -4.42 -6.86 -7.59
C ASP A 27 -2.92 -6.93 -7.23
N ASP A 28 -2.41 -5.94 -6.48
CA ASP A 28 -1.00 -5.95 -6.07
C ASP A 28 -0.73 -7.11 -5.13
N LYS A 29 0.47 -7.71 -5.26
CA LYS A 29 0.91 -8.78 -4.36
C LYS A 29 0.90 -8.32 -2.91
N ALA A 30 0.37 -9.14 -2.03
CA ALA A 30 0.35 -8.91 -0.59
C ALA A 30 1.75 -8.65 0.00
N SER A 31 2.79 -9.23 -0.59
CA SER A 31 4.20 -8.97 -0.23
C SER A 31 4.65 -7.51 -0.41
N LEU A 32 3.87 -6.68 -1.12
CA LEU A 32 4.13 -5.25 -1.24
C LEU A 32 3.68 -4.48 0.00
N TRP A 33 2.68 -4.97 0.73
CA TRP A 33 2.19 -4.33 1.96
C TRP A 33 3.29 -3.99 2.96
N PRO A 34 4.15 -4.93 3.43
CA PRO A 34 5.18 -4.61 4.42
C PRO A 34 6.26 -3.65 3.89
N ARG A 35 6.38 -3.50 2.58
CA ARG A 35 7.38 -2.64 1.92
C ARG A 35 6.84 -1.27 1.53
N ALA A 36 5.51 -1.11 1.50
CA ALA A 36 4.85 0.13 1.11
C ALA A 36 5.07 1.22 2.16
N GLY A 37 5.18 2.46 1.69
CA GLY A 37 5.24 3.63 2.54
C GLY A 37 3.94 3.85 3.32
N MET A 38 4.04 4.57 4.45
CA MET A 38 2.88 4.84 5.30
C MET A 38 1.77 5.59 4.55
N GLU A 39 2.12 6.55 3.68
CA GLU A 39 1.14 7.29 2.88
C GLU A 39 0.35 6.38 1.92
N GLU A 40 1.03 5.41 1.30
CA GLU A 40 0.40 4.45 0.37
C GLU A 40 -0.56 3.52 1.12
N LYS A 41 -0.16 3.05 2.31
CA LYS A 41 -1.01 2.25 3.19
C LYS A 41 -2.24 3.02 3.66
N ILE A 42 -2.06 4.28 4.06
CA ILE A 42 -3.15 5.17 4.49
C ILE A 42 -4.14 5.41 3.34
N ASP A 43 -3.66 5.77 2.15
CA ASP A 43 -4.52 5.97 0.99
C ASP A 43 -5.28 4.68 0.62
N PHE A 44 -4.61 3.52 0.62
CA PHE A 44 -5.24 2.23 0.36
C PHE A 44 -6.37 1.92 1.34
N THR A 45 -6.07 1.96 2.64
CA THR A 45 -7.03 1.64 3.71
C THR A 45 -8.17 2.64 3.80
N ASN A 46 -7.92 3.92 3.53
CA ASN A 46 -8.97 4.94 3.42
C ASN A 46 -9.95 4.63 2.29
N ARG A 47 -9.47 4.12 1.15
CA ARG A 47 -10.38 3.69 0.08
C ARG A 47 -11.20 2.49 0.48
N MET A 48 -10.58 1.46 1.06
CA MET A 48 -11.30 0.26 1.49
C MET A 48 -12.35 0.58 2.55
N GLY A 49 -11.97 1.38 3.56
CA GLY A 49 -12.89 1.87 4.59
C GLY A 49 -14.07 2.60 3.99
N ARG A 50 -13.84 3.64 3.17
CA ARG A 50 -14.95 4.38 2.52
C ARG A 50 -15.88 3.50 1.71
N SER A 51 -15.35 2.50 1.00
CA SER A 51 -16.16 1.58 0.20
C SER A 51 -16.96 0.57 1.03
N MET A 52 -16.55 0.28 2.28
CA MET A 52 -17.15 -0.80 3.07
C MET A 52 -17.83 -0.36 4.36
N THR A 53 -17.59 0.86 4.84
CA THR A 53 -18.26 1.42 6.03
C THR A 53 -19.80 1.44 5.88
N GLN A 54 -20.32 1.48 4.65
CA GLN A 54 -21.77 1.36 4.39
C GLN A 54 -22.32 -0.04 4.69
N LEU A 55 -21.48 -1.08 4.65
CA LEU A 55 -21.86 -2.47 4.95
C LEU A 55 -21.81 -2.74 6.46
N SER A 56 -20.83 -2.16 7.15
CA SER A 56 -20.72 -2.20 8.61
C SER A 56 -19.88 -1.01 9.09
N PRO A 57 -20.28 -0.29 10.15
CA PRO A 57 -19.53 0.85 10.67
C PRO A 57 -18.13 0.46 11.15
N ASP A 58 -17.92 -0.79 11.53
CA ASP A 58 -16.62 -1.31 11.98
C ASP A 58 -15.63 -1.56 10.82
N LEU A 59 -16.11 -1.69 9.58
CA LEU A 59 -15.26 -1.78 8.37
C LEU A 59 -14.72 -0.39 8.00
N SER A 60 -13.93 0.16 8.92
CA SER A 60 -13.29 1.47 8.85
C SER A 60 -11.87 1.39 8.29
N ASN A 61 -11.28 2.55 7.94
CA ASN A 61 -9.88 2.58 7.51
C ASN A 61 -8.93 2.06 8.62
N THR A 62 -9.20 2.41 9.88
CA THR A 62 -8.42 1.98 11.04
C THR A 62 -8.47 0.47 11.20
N TYR A 63 -9.66 -0.12 10.98
CA TYR A 63 -9.83 -1.57 10.97
C TYR A 63 -8.98 -2.22 9.87
N PHE A 64 -9.08 -1.75 8.63
CA PHE A 64 -8.30 -2.31 7.52
C PHE A 64 -6.80 -2.15 7.72
N MET A 65 -6.34 -1.00 8.25
CA MET A 65 -4.93 -0.80 8.54
C MET A 65 -4.43 -1.86 9.52
N ARG A 66 -5.12 -2.03 10.65
CA ARG A 66 -4.74 -3.02 11.65
C ARG A 66 -4.79 -4.45 11.10
N CYS A 67 -5.88 -4.81 10.44
CA CYS A 67 -6.05 -6.17 9.93
C CYS A 67 -5.03 -6.52 8.84
N LEU A 68 -4.70 -5.58 7.95
CA LEU A 68 -3.67 -5.80 6.93
C LEU A 68 -2.26 -5.87 7.54
N GLU A 69 -1.94 -5.04 8.54
CA GLU A 69 -0.69 -5.18 9.30
C GLU A 69 -0.62 -6.54 10.00
N GLU A 70 -1.69 -7.04 10.59
CA GLU A 70 -1.69 -8.37 11.20
C GLU A 70 -1.57 -9.48 10.14
N THR A 71 -2.39 -9.45 9.09
CA THR A 71 -2.50 -10.54 8.12
C THR A 71 -1.33 -10.60 7.14
N ALA A 72 -0.82 -9.45 6.69
CA ALA A 72 0.32 -9.40 5.77
C ALA A 72 1.65 -9.82 6.43
N ASN A 73 1.71 -9.76 7.76
CA ASN A 73 2.85 -10.21 8.55
C ASN A 73 2.74 -11.69 9.01
N ILE A 74 1.59 -12.34 8.81
CA ILE A 74 1.39 -13.76 9.14
C ILE A 74 1.65 -14.63 7.90
N GLY A 75 2.85 -15.22 7.82
CA GLY A 75 3.16 -16.30 6.90
C GLY A 75 3.58 -15.92 5.47
N ASP A 76 3.63 -16.92 4.58
CA ASP A 76 4.05 -16.76 3.19
C ASP A 76 2.89 -16.24 2.32
N THR A 77 2.83 -14.91 2.16
CA THR A 77 1.79 -14.22 1.38
C THR A 77 2.09 -14.18 -0.13
N LYS A 78 3.06 -14.97 -0.62
CA LYS A 78 3.70 -14.74 -1.93
C LYS A 78 2.74 -14.83 -3.13
N GLU A 79 1.70 -15.65 -3.03
CA GLU A 79 0.70 -15.84 -4.08
C GLU A 79 -0.57 -15.01 -3.85
N LEU A 80 -0.72 -14.37 -2.68
CA LEU A 80 -1.91 -13.61 -2.33
C LEU A 80 -1.84 -12.18 -2.87
N THR A 81 -3.01 -11.65 -3.20
CA THR A 81 -3.19 -10.23 -3.54
C THR A 81 -3.64 -9.43 -2.31
N LEU A 82 -3.49 -8.10 -2.35
CA LEU A 82 -4.09 -7.22 -1.34
C LEU A 82 -5.61 -7.38 -1.26
N GLY A 83 -6.26 -7.70 -2.38
CA GLY A 83 -7.69 -8.02 -2.42
C GLY A 83 -8.04 -9.27 -1.63
N ASP A 84 -7.20 -10.30 -1.65
CA ASP A 84 -7.40 -11.52 -0.84
C ASP A 84 -7.26 -11.22 0.66
N LEU A 85 -6.31 -10.35 1.03
CA LEU A 85 -6.19 -9.91 2.42
C LEU A 85 -7.39 -9.08 2.86
N VAL A 86 -7.88 -8.16 2.01
CA VAL A 86 -9.09 -7.37 2.30
C VAL A 86 -10.31 -8.28 2.48
N ARG A 87 -10.50 -9.30 1.63
CA ARG A 87 -11.58 -10.28 1.79
C ARG A 87 -11.45 -11.05 3.10
N THR A 88 -10.24 -11.47 3.46
CA THR A 88 -9.96 -12.11 4.75
C THR A 88 -10.35 -11.20 5.91
N CYS A 89 -9.98 -9.91 5.87
CA CYS A 89 -10.38 -8.94 6.89
C CYS A 89 -11.90 -8.81 6.99
N VAL A 90 -12.61 -8.65 5.87
CA VAL A 90 -14.08 -8.58 5.89
C VAL A 90 -14.68 -9.85 6.50
N ALA A 91 -14.22 -11.03 6.10
CA ALA A 91 -14.69 -12.30 6.65
C ALA A 91 -14.45 -12.41 8.17
N LEU A 92 -13.29 -11.96 8.65
CA LEU A 92 -12.97 -11.92 10.08
C LEU A 92 -13.90 -10.97 10.85
N GLN A 93 -14.24 -9.81 10.28
CA GLN A 93 -15.18 -8.88 10.92
C GLN A 93 -16.59 -9.46 10.97
N MET A 94 -17.09 -10.01 9.86
CA MET A 94 -18.45 -10.57 9.80
C MET A 94 -18.61 -11.82 10.69
N GLY A 95 -17.56 -12.65 10.79
CA GLY A 95 -17.54 -13.78 11.72
C GLY A 95 -17.49 -13.36 13.19
N ARG A 96 -17.02 -12.15 13.49
CA ARG A 96 -17.04 -11.57 14.85
C ARG A 96 -18.41 -10.99 15.20
N ASP A 97 -19.05 -10.33 14.25
CA ASP A 97 -20.39 -9.75 14.41
C ASP A 97 -21.45 -10.82 14.72
N GLY A 98 -21.41 -11.97 14.04
CA GLY A 98 -22.34 -13.07 14.28
C GLY A 98 -22.08 -13.93 15.53
N GLN A 99 -21.04 -13.64 16.32
CA GLN A 99 -20.75 -14.32 17.60
C GLN A 99 -21.09 -13.45 18.83
N ASN A 100 -21.66 -12.25 18.60
CA ASN A 100 -22.16 -11.34 19.63
C ASN A 100 -23.70 -11.27 19.58
#